data_AF-A0A7S2P1J0-F1
#
_entry.id   AF-A0A7S2P1J0-F1
#
_cell.length_a   1.000
_cell.length_b   1.000
_cell.length_c   1.000
_cell.angle_alpha   90.00
_cell.angle_beta   90.00
_cell.angle_gamma   90.00
#
_symmetry.space_group_name_H-M   'P 1'
#
loop_
_entity.id
_entity.type
_entity.pdbx_description
1 polymer ?
#
loop_
_entity_poly.entity_id
_entity_poly.type
_entity_poly.pdbx_seq_one_letter_code
_entity_poly.pdbx_strand_id
1 'polypeptide(L)'
;VVGLVSGAEYEAKVSAKNAVGWGSESAASPKCSPCGDVPCAPAAPFLEPVATRKEQSLRVTWKAPACEPPALAYTVSMRRVGESTWQVFDAGTGKLVDEGGSAVKASSTECVVVGLVSG
;
A
#
# COMPACT_ATOMS: atom_id res chain seq x y z
N VAL A 1 5.68 -19.32 -3.20
CA VAL A 1 6.89 -18.55 -3.59
C VAL A 1 7.19 -17.59 -2.44
N VAL A 2 8.28 -17.82 -1.73
CA VAL A 2 8.76 -17.01 -0.59
C VAL A 2 9.91 -16.16 -1.19
N GLY A 3 9.80 -14.84 -1.29
CA GLY A 3 10.09 -13.90 -0.21
C GLY A 3 11.48 -13.29 -0.45
N LEU A 4 11.54 -12.22 -1.25
CA LEU A 4 12.75 -11.40 -1.32
C LEU A 4 12.87 -10.62 -0.01
N VAL A 5 14.04 -10.69 0.62
CA VAL A 5 14.35 -9.98 1.85
C VAL A 5 14.72 -8.54 1.47
N SER A 6 13.97 -7.58 2.00
CA SER A 6 14.27 -6.15 1.82
C SER A 6 15.71 -5.86 2.25
N GLY A 7 16.48 -5.19 1.39
CA GLY A 7 17.88 -4.85 1.66
C GLY A 7 18.91 -5.96 1.41
N ALA A 8 18.51 -7.17 1.01
CA ALA A 8 19.45 -8.21 0.62
C ALA A 8 19.95 -8.03 -0.83
N GLU A 9 21.24 -8.27 -1.07
CA GLU A 9 21.80 -8.37 -2.42
C GLU A 9 21.60 -9.79 -2.96
N TYR A 10 21.23 -9.89 -4.24
CA TYR A 10 21.06 -11.16 -4.94
C TYR A 10 21.99 -11.24 -6.16
N GLU A 11 22.46 -12.44 -6.45
CA GLU A 11 23.19 -12.79 -7.67
C GLU A 11 22.49 -13.98 -8.33
N ALA A 12 22.51 -14.04 -9.66
CA ALA A 12 21.92 -15.12 -10.43
C ALA A 12 23.00 -15.89 -11.20
N LYS A 13 22.83 -17.21 -11.29
CA LYS A 13 23.55 -18.10 -12.21
C LYS A 13 22.55 -18.88 -13.04
N VAL A 14 22.96 -19.26 -14.25
CA VAL A 14 22.14 -20.09 -15.13
C VAL A 14 22.90 -21.33 -15.57
N SER A 15 22.20 -22.46 -15.64
CA SER A 15 22.69 -23.71 -16.22
C SER A 15 21.71 -24.18 -17.29
N ALA A 16 22.23 -24.72 -18.39
CA ALA A 16 21.42 -25.20 -19.51
C ALA A 16 21.17 -26.70 -19.38
N LYS A 17 19.95 -27.16 -19.66
CA LYS A 17 19.60 -28.59 -19.72
C LYS A 17 19.32 -29.02 -21.16
N ASN A 18 19.88 -30.15 -21.57
CA ASN A 18 19.50 -30.84 -22.80
C ASN A 18 19.04 -32.28 -22.49
N ALA A 19 18.81 -33.09 -23.53
CA ALA A 19 18.38 -34.48 -23.38
C ALA A 19 19.38 -35.39 -22.64
N VAL A 20 20.66 -35.00 -22.58
CA VAL A 20 21.72 -35.72 -21.88
C VAL A 20 21.81 -35.32 -20.41
N GLY A 21 21.53 -34.06 -20.07
CA GLY A 21 21.54 -33.59 -18.69
C GLY A 21 21.71 -32.07 -18.53
N TRP A 22 22.03 -31.65 -17.31
CA TRP A 22 22.40 -30.26 -16.98
C TRP A 22 23.88 -30.02 -17.29
N GLY A 23 24.18 -28.88 -17.92
CA GLY A 23 25.53 -28.37 -18.08
C GLY A 23 26.01 -27.58 -16.86
N SER A 24 27.27 -27.15 -16.90
CA SER A 24 27.88 -26.31 -15.86
C SER A 24 27.15 -24.97 -15.68
N GLU A 25 27.23 -24.42 -14.48
CA GLU A 25 26.72 -23.08 -14.19
C GLU A 25 27.52 -22.01 -14.92
N SER A 26 26.85 -20.90 -15.27
CA SER A 26 27.49 -19.67 -15.73
C SER A 26 28.29 -18.99 -14.61
N ALA A 27 29.07 -17.97 -14.97
CA ALA A 27 29.50 -16.97 -14.00
C ALA A 27 28.28 -16.32 -13.32
N ALA A 28 28.45 -15.89 -12.07
CA ALA A 28 27.42 -15.14 -11.37
C ALA A 28 27.18 -13.78 -12.06
N SER A 29 25.93 -13.31 -12.06
CA SER A 29 25.60 -11.94 -12.43
C SER A 29 26.25 -10.95 -11.44
N PRO A 30 26.35 -9.65 -11.79
CA PRO A 30 26.54 -8.62 -10.79
C PRO A 30 25.48 -8.71 -9.68
N LYS A 31 25.84 -8.28 -8.47
CA LYS A 31 24.92 -8.14 -7.34
C LYS A 31 23.83 -7.12 -7.65
N CYS A 32 22.60 -7.44 -7.29
CA CYS A 32 21.45 -6.55 -7.41
C CYS A 32 20.58 -6.65 -6.16
N SER A 33 20.25 -5.50 -5.55
CA SER A 33 19.25 -5.43 -4.49
C SER A 33 17.85 -5.17 -5.10
N PRO A 34 16.77 -5.77 -4.57
CA PRO A 34 15.42 -5.33 -4.90
C PRO A 34 15.30 -3.87 -4.46
N CYS A 35 15.06 -2.95 -5.40
CA CYS A 35 15.02 -1.54 -5.08
C CYS A 35 13.85 -1.20 -4.14
N GLY A 36 14.20 -0.61 -3.00
CA GLY A 36 13.31 0.19 -2.16
C GLY A 36 13.14 -0.35 -0.74
N ASP A 37 13.54 0.45 0.24
CA ASP A 37 13.10 0.24 1.62
C ASP A 37 11.57 0.41 1.69
N VAL A 38 10.93 -0.42 2.51
CA VAL A 38 9.50 -0.25 2.81
C VAL A 38 9.28 1.16 3.36
N PRO A 39 8.32 1.95 2.83
CA PRO A 39 8.03 3.27 3.35
C PRO A 39 7.80 3.25 4.86
N CYS A 40 8.40 4.20 5.58
CA CYS A 40 8.08 4.43 6.98
C CYS A 40 6.57 4.66 7.16
N ALA A 41 6.02 4.24 8.30
CA ALA A 41 4.62 4.50 8.63
C ALA A 41 4.34 6.02 8.59
N PRO A 42 3.22 6.46 7.99
CA PRO A 42 2.83 7.86 8.02
C PRO A 42 2.48 8.30 9.45
N ALA A 43 2.48 9.61 9.69
CA ALA A 43 1.93 10.16 10.91
C ALA A 43 0.43 9.87 11.03
N ALA A 44 -0.09 9.86 12.26
CA ALA A 44 -1.52 9.65 12.51
C ALA A 44 -2.37 10.67 11.70
N PRO A 45 -3.44 10.20 11.03
CA PRO A 45 -4.30 11.09 10.26
C PRO A 45 -5.13 12.00 11.16
N PHE A 46 -5.51 13.15 10.62
CA PHE A 46 -6.48 14.06 11.21
C PHE A 46 -7.86 13.82 10.58
N LEU A 47 -8.89 13.79 11.41
CA LEU A 47 -10.28 13.57 11.01
C LEU A 47 -11.12 14.82 11.31
N GLU A 48 -11.86 15.29 10.31
CA GLU A 48 -12.76 16.44 10.46
C GLU A 48 -14.13 16.19 9.78
N PRO A 49 -15.24 16.65 10.37
CA PRO A 49 -16.55 16.57 9.74
C PRO A 49 -16.63 17.51 8.54
N VAL A 50 -17.21 17.02 7.45
CA VAL A 50 -17.53 17.85 6.29
C VAL A 50 -19.02 18.12 6.29
N ALA A 51 -19.38 19.39 6.45
CA ALA A 51 -20.77 19.83 6.33
C ALA A 51 -21.22 19.73 4.87
N THR A 52 -21.85 18.63 4.50
CA THR A 52 -22.58 18.54 3.22
C THR A 52 -24.08 18.50 3.48
N ARG A 53 -24.86 19.10 2.56
CA ARG A 53 -26.32 19.25 2.71
C ARG A 53 -27.10 17.94 2.60
N LYS A 54 -26.44 16.83 2.21
CA LYS A 54 -27.11 15.57 1.81
C LYS A 54 -26.59 14.32 2.51
N GLU A 55 -25.34 14.29 2.97
CA GLU A 55 -24.74 13.07 3.54
C GLU A 55 -23.79 13.39 4.71
N GLN A 56 -23.76 12.51 5.72
CA GLN A 56 -22.72 12.57 6.75
C GLN A 56 -21.40 12.16 6.10
N SER A 57 -20.42 13.06 6.13
CA SER A 57 -19.11 12.86 5.50
C SER A 57 -17.99 13.25 6.46
N LEU A 58 -16.88 12.50 6.40
CA LEU A 58 -15.66 12.77 7.16
C LEU A 58 -14.51 12.98 6.19
N ARG A 59 -13.72 14.03 6.40
CA ARG A 59 -12.46 14.24 5.70
C ARG A 59 -11.33 13.69 6.54
N VAL A 60 -10.50 12.89 5.90
CA VAL A 60 -9.28 12.31 6.46
C VAL A 60 -8.11 13.01 5.78
N THR A 61 -7.20 13.57 6.57
CA THR A 61 -5.96 14.18 6.06
C THR A 61 -4.76 13.56 6.76
N TRP A 62 -3.65 13.40 6.06
CA TRP A 62 -2.41 12.84 6.62
C TRP A 62 -1.19 13.55 6.06
N LYS A 63 -0.01 13.21 6.56
CA LYS A 63 1.28 13.67 6.02
C LYS A 63 1.96 12.52 5.29
N ALA A 64 2.52 12.80 4.12
CA ALA A 64 3.34 11.84 3.39
C ALA A 64 4.56 11.44 4.24
N PRO A 65 4.92 10.14 4.31
CA PRO A 65 6.13 9.70 5.00
C PRO A 65 7.38 10.15 4.23
N ALA A 66 8.42 10.56 4.96
CA ALA A 66 9.73 10.77 4.38
C ALA A 66 10.38 9.41 4.11
N CYS A 67 10.31 8.96 2.85
CA CYS A 67 10.85 7.68 2.40
C CYS A 67 11.41 7.81 0.98
N GLU A 68 12.45 7.03 0.70
CA GLU A 68 13.05 6.90 -0.63
C GLU A 68 13.13 5.41 -0.98
N PRO A 69 12.49 4.94 -2.06
CA PRO A 69 11.70 5.70 -3.03
C PRO A 69 10.39 6.24 -2.41
N PRO A 70 9.81 7.31 -3.00
CA PRO A 70 8.58 7.91 -2.48
C PRO A 70 7.41 6.92 -2.50
N ALA A 71 6.49 7.09 -1.54
CA ALA A 71 5.25 6.33 -1.51
C ALA A 71 4.47 6.48 -2.84
N LEU A 72 3.84 5.41 -3.31
CA LEU A 72 3.07 5.40 -4.56
C LEU A 72 1.56 5.54 -4.34
N ALA A 73 1.06 5.04 -3.20
CA ALA A 73 -0.34 5.11 -2.81
C ALA A 73 -0.51 4.96 -1.29
N TYR A 74 -1.70 5.28 -0.79
CA TYR A 74 -2.13 5.16 0.59
C TYR A 74 -3.41 4.34 0.68
N THR A 75 -3.52 3.48 1.68
CA THR A 75 -4.80 2.87 2.08
C THR A 75 -5.27 3.56 3.34
N VAL A 76 -6.55 3.96 3.37
CA VAL A 76 -7.18 4.55 4.56
C VAL A 76 -8.16 3.53 5.11
N SER A 77 -8.09 3.27 6.41
CA SER A 77 -9.04 2.40 7.10
C SER A 77 -9.73 3.19 8.20
N MET A 78 -11.03 2.96 8.34
CA MET A 78 -11.87 3.62 9.33
C MET A 78 -12.77 2.60 10.02
N ARG A 79 -13.13 2.89 11.26
CA ARG A 79 -14.16 2.16 12.00
C ARG A 79 -14.90 3.14 12.89
N ARG A 80 -16.13 2.81 13.29
CA ARG A 80 -16.74 3.54 14.39
C ARG A 80 -16.05 3.15 15.70
N VAL A 81 -15.95 4.11 16.62
CA VAL A 81 -15.43 3.84 17.96
C VAL A 81 -16.34 2.81 18.64
N GLY A 82 -15.75 1.72 19.13
CA GLY A 82 -16.48 0.61 19.75
C GLY A 82 -16.74 -0.57 18.81
N GLU A 83 -16.62 -0.41 17.50
CA GLU A 83 -16.66 -1.53 16.55
C GLU A 83 -15.31 -2.27 16.51
N SER A 84 -15.34 -3.59 16.31
CA SER A 84 -14.13 -4.41 16.16
C SER A 84 -13.55 -4.36 14.75
N THR A 85 -14.40 -4.15 13.75
CA THR A 85 -14.06 -4.30 12.34
C THR A 85 -13.63 -2.96 11.75
N TRP A 86 -12.53 -2.98 10.99
CA TRP A 86 -12.11 -1.84 10.18
C TRP A 86 -12.61 -2.03 8.76
N GLN A 87 -13.11 -0.95 8.17
CA GLN A 87 -13.48 -0.88 6.77
C GLN A 87 -12.43 -0.07 6.01
N VAL A 88 -12.21 -0.41 4.75
CA VAL A 88 -11.24 0.23 3.87
C VAL A 88 -11.94 1.30 3.04
N PHE A 89 -11.33 2.46 2.93
CA PHE A 89 -11.78 3.51 2.01
C PHE A 89 -11.49 3.10 0.57
N ASP A 90 -12.52 3.17 -0.27
CA ASP A 90 -12.39 2.97 -1.72
C ASP A 90 -12.34 4.33 -2.43
N ALA A 91 -11.16 4.69 -2.92
CA ALA A 91 -10.94 5.94 -3.65
C ALA A 91 -11.74 6.06 -4.95
N GLY A 92 -12.25 4.94 -5.51
CA GLY A 92 -13.10 4.96 -6.70
C GLY A 92 -14.53 5.41 -6.40
N THR A 93 -15.04 5.14 -5.21
CA THR A 93 -16.43 5.40 -4.82
C THR A 93 -16.60 6.44 -3.72
N GLY A 94 -15.52 6.74 -2.98
CA GLY A 94 -15.57 7.63 -1.81
C GLY A 94 -16.18 6.99 -0.56
N LYS A 95 -16.43 5.67 -0.57
CA LYS A 95 -17.14 4.95 0.50
C LYS A 95 -16.23 3.99 1.25
N LEU A 96 -16.69 3.55 2.42
CA LEU A 96 -16.09 2.44 3.15
C LEU A 96 -16.62 1.11 2.62
N VAL A 97 -15.72 0.17 2.39
CA VAL A 97 -15.99 -1.21 1.99
C VAL A 97 -15.30 -2.17 2.95
N ASP A 98 -15.85 -3.37 3.13
CA ASP A 98 -15.27 -4.32 4.08
C ASP A 98 -13.92 -4.88 3.60
N GLU A 99 -13.75 -5.07 2.28
CA GLU A 99 -12.51 -5.54 1.67
C GLU A 99 -12.30 -4.92 0.27
N GLY A 100 -11.05 -4.87 -0.19
CA GLY A 100 -10.72 -4.59 -1.60
C GLY A 100 -10.88 -3.15 -2.08
N GLY A 101 -10.93 -2.15 -1.19
CA GLY A 101 -11.04 -0.74 -1.57
C GLY A 101 -9.85 -0.23 -2.39
N SER A 102 -10.11 0.69 -3.32
CA SER A 102 -9.06 1.31 -4.14
C SER A 102 -8.19 2.26 -3.30
N ALA A 103 -6.88 2.18 -3.48
CA ALA A 103 -5.93 3.05 -2.79
C ALA A 103 -6.00 4.51 -3.28
N VAL A 104 -5.69 5.44 -2.39
CA VAL A 104 -5.50 6.86 -2.69
C VAL A 104 -4.12 7.05 -3.31
N LYS A 105 -4.02 7.73 -4.45
CA LYS A 105 -2.72 7.98 -5.11
C LYS A 105 -1.82 8.85 -4.22
N ALA A 106 -0.51 8.63 -4.26
CA ALA A 106 0.42 9.38 -3.41
C ALA A 106 0.48 10.90 -3.70
N SER A 107 -0.02 11.34 -4.86
CA SER A 107 -0.25 12.75 -5.16
C SER A 107 -1.29 13.42 -4.27
N SER A 108 -2.02 12.65 -3.46
CA SER A 108 -3.07 13.12 -2.55
C SER A 108 -2.77 12.66 -1.13
N THR A 109 -2.89 13.58 -0.17
CA THR A 109 -2.74 13.31 1.26
C THR A 109 -4.04 13.58 2.02
N GLU A 110 -5.16 13.42 1.31
CA GLU A 110 -6.50 13.61 1.83
C GLU A 110 -7.51 12.72 1.10
N CYS A 111 -8.59 12.36 1.79
CA CYS A 111 -9.80 11.81 1.17
C CYS A 111 -11.05 12.23 1.94
N VAL A 112 -12.19 12.22 1.25
CA VAL A 112 -13.51 12.46 1.87
C VAL A 112 -14.30 11.16 1.80
N VAL A 113 -14.68 10.67 2.96
CA VAL A 113 -15.52 9.48 3.13
C VAL A 113 -16.97 9.92 3.22
N VAL A 114 -17.79 9.43 2.29
CA VAL A 114 -19.21 9.77 2.15
C VAL A 114 -20.11 8.59 2.49
N GLY A 115 -21.43 8.82 2.54
CA GLY A 115 -22.41 7.76 2.80
C GLY A 115 -22.32 7.14 4.19
N LEU A 116 -21.76 7.85 5.18
CA LEU A 116 -21.74 7.36 6.56
C LEU A 116 -23.17 7.36 7.10
N VAL A 117 -23.66 6.22 7.57
CA VAL A 117 -24.98 6.17 8.23
C VAL A 117 -24.82 6.58 9.70
N SER A 118 -25.59 7.58 10.13
CA SER A 118 -25.79 7.86 11.55
C SER A 118 -26.62 6.72 12.12
N GLY A 119 -26.07 5.97 13.08
CA GLY A 119 -26.83 5.01 13.88
C GLY A 119 -27.87 5.70 14.74
#